data_AF-A0A3B8U0S6-F1
#
_entry.id   AF-A0A3B8U0S6-F1
#
_cell.length_a   1.000
_cell.length_b   1.000
_cell.length_c   1.000
_cell.angle_alpha   90.00
_cell.angle_beta   90.00
_cell.angle_gamma   90.00
#
_symmetry.space_group_name_H-M   'P 1'
#
loop_
_entity.id
_entity.type
_entity.pdbx_description
1 polymer ?
#
loop_
_entity_poly.entity_id
_entity_poly.type
_entity_poly.pdbx_seq_one_letter_code
_entity_poly.pdbx_strand_id
1 'polypeptide(L)' 'ACCHCAVGMGFKEVLPGGNDMTMEEAGKLGINDSIIHVDFMVGADDLSIDGVRPDGTVVPVFRDGTWA' A
#
# COMPACT_ATOMS: atom_id res chain seq x y z
N ALA A 1 15.12 6.62 -7.16
CA ALA A 1 14.12 5.71 -6.56
C ALA A 1 13.03 6.59 -5.95
N CYS A 2 11.76 6.21 -6.04
CA CYS A 2 10.64 7.01 -5.52
C CYS A 2 9.51 6.09 -5.03
N CYS A 3 8.46 6.67 -4.43
CA CYS A 3 7.23 5.95 -4.10
C CYS A 3 6.67 5.24 -5.35
N HIS A 4 6.06 4.08 -5.17
CA HIS A 4 5.44 3.30 -6.23
C HIS A 4 4.11 2.72 -5.77
N CYS A 5 3.30 2.32 -6.74
CA CYS A 5 2.14 1.47 -6.54
C CYS A 5 2.30 0.23 -7.43
N ALA A 6 1.69 -0.88 -7.03
CA ALA A 6 1.70 -2.12 -7.80
C ALA A 6 0.30 -2.43 -8.33
N VAL A 7 0.21 -2.82 -9.60
CA VAL A 7 -0.98 -3.49 -10.14
C VAL A 7 -0.76 -5.00 -10.10
N GLY A 8 -1.70 -5.73 -9.52
CA GLY A 8 -1.69 -7.19 -9.49
C GLY A 8 -1.59 -7.77 -8.08
N MET A 9 -0.81 -8.83 -7.93
CA MET A 9 -0.75 -9.69 -6.74
C MET A 9 -0.37 -8.88 -5.50
N GLY A 10 -1.20 -8.95 -4.47
CA GLY A 10 -0.86 -8.46 -3.14
C GLY A 10 -0.08 -9.51 -2.35
N PHE A 11 0.79 -9.05 -1.45
CA PHE A 11 1.57 -9.92 -0.58
C PHE A 11 0.81 -10.16 0.72
N LYS A 12 0.43 -11.40 1.02
CA LYS A 12 -0.30 -11.75 2.24
C LYS A 12 0.52 -11.47 3.50
N GLU A 13 1.84 -11.45 3.40
CA GLU A 13 2.80 -11.22 4.47
C GLU A 13 2.67 -9.83 5.12
N VAL A 14 1.98 -8.88 4.47
CA VAL A 14 1.64 -7.58 5.06
C VAL A 14 0.51 -7.66 6.11
N LEU A 15 -0.22 -8.77 6.14
CA LEU A 15 -1.25 -9.04 7.14
C LEU A 15 -0.63 -9.73 8.37
N PRO A 16 -1.11 -9.42 9.59
CA PRO A 16 -0.79 -10.21 10.78
C PRO A 16 -1.16 -11.68 10.60
N GLY A 17 -0.19 -12.59 10.71
CA GLY A 17 -0.39 -14.03 10.48
C GLY A 17 -0.53 -14.44 9.01
N GLY A 18 -0.25 -13.53 8.06
CA GLY A 18 -0.47 -13.75 6.64
C GLY A 18 0.31 -14.93 6.03
N ASN A 19 1.48 -15.26 6.59
CA ASN A 19 2.26 -16.43 6.14
C ASN A 19 1.46 -17.74 6.21
N ASP A 20 0.61 -17.88 7.22
CA ASP A 20 -0.18 -19.08 7.48
C ASP A 20 -1.52 -19.10 6.71
N MET A 21 -1.88 -18.00 6.05
CA MET A 21 -3.12 -17.87 5.29
C MET A 21 -3.00 -18.44 3.88
N THR A 22 -4.08 -19.05 3.40
CA THR A 22 -4.29 -19.27 1.98
C THR A 22 -4.57 -17.94 1.26
N MET A 23 -4.39 -17.90 -0.06
CA MET A 23 -4.75 -16.71 -0.84
C MET A 23 -6.25 -16.38 -0.78
N GLU A 24 -7.11 -17.39 -0.63
CA GLU A 24 -8.56 -17.18 -0.46
C GLU A 24 -8.88 -16.47 0.87
N GLU A 25 -8.23 -16.88 1.96
CA GLU A 25 -8.40 -16.24 3.28
C GLU A 25 -7.84 -14.81 3.29
N ALA A 26 -6.66 -14.61 2.71
CA ALA A 26 -6.06 -13.29 2.56
C ALA A 26 -6.92 -12.37 1.68
N GLY A 27 -7.55 -12.92 0.63
CA GLY A 27 -8.49 -12.20 -0.24
C GLY A 27 -9.70 -11.66 0.50
N LYS A 28 -10.23 -12.41 1.49
CA LYS A 28 -11.32 -11.94 2.37
C LYS A 28 -10.90 -10.74 3.25
N LEU A 29 -9.60 -10.52 3.44
CA LEU A 29 -9.02 -9.39 4.17
C LEU A 29 -8.52 -8.26 3.25
N GLY A 30 -8.80 -8.35 1.94
CA GLY A 30 -8.52 -7.29 0.97
C GLY A 30 -7.21 -7.45 0.19
N ILE A 31 -6.52 -8.59 0.30
CA ILE A 31 -5.36 -8.88 -0.55
C ILE A 31 -5.83 -9.23 -1.97
N ASN A 32 -5.26 -8.55 -2.97
CA ASN A 32 -5.60 -8.81 -4.37
C ASN A 32 -4.90 -10.08 -4.88
N ASP A 33 -5.63 -10.94 -5.61
CA ASP A 33 -5.10 -12.15 -6.22
C ASP A 33 -4.89 -11.94 -7.73
N SER A 34 -3.68 -12.20 -8.24
CA SER A 34 -3.33 -12.00 -9.64
C SER A 34 -2.09 -12.79 -10.05
N ILE A 35 -1.95 -13.08 -11.34
CA ILE A 35 -0.76 -13.73 -11.89
C ILE A 35 0.42 -12.77 -12.14
N ILE A 36 0.16 -11.46 -12.13
CA ILE A 36 1.19 -10.42 -12.34
C ILE A 36 1.39 -9.61 -11.07
N HIS A 37 2.54 -8.98 -10.96
CA HIS A 37 2.82 -7.89 -10.02
C HIS A 37 3.70 -6.89 -10.74
N VAL A 38 3.16 -5.69 -11.00
CA VAL A 38 3.84 -4.67 -11.80
C VAL A 38 3.91 -3.38 -11.02
N ASP A 39 5.10 -3.04 -10.57
CA ASP A 39 5.40 -1.77 -9.94
C ASP A 39 5.48 -0.64 -10.96
N PHE A 40 4.86 0.49 -10.63
CA PHE A 40 5.02 1.74 -11.35
C PHE A 40 5.23 2.89 -10.36
N MET A 41 6.10 3.80 -10.78
CA MET A 41 6.62 4.87 -9.94
C MET A 41 5.68 6.08 -9.95
N VAL A 42 5.40 6.62 -8.77
CA VAL A 42 4.48 7.76 -8.57
C VAL A 42 5.08 8.89 -7.73
N GLY A 43 6.27 8.70 -7.14
CA GLY A 43 6.90 9.74 -6.34
C GLY A 43 7.49 10.89 -7.17
N ALA A 44 7.37 12.10 -6.63
CA ALA A 44 7.84 13.35 -7.21
C ALA A 44 8.23 14.34 -6.08
N ASP A 45 9.00 15.37 -6.41
CA ASP A 45 9.47 16.39 -5.44
C ASP A 45 8.32 17.27 -4.90
N ASP A 46 7.16 17.26 -5.56
CA ASP A 46 5.93 17.95 -5.14
C ASP A 46 4.88 16.99 -4.55
N LEU A 47 5.24 15.71 -4.31
CA LEU A 47 4.32 14.74 -3.75
C LEU A 47 3.96 15.08 -2.30
N SER A 48 2.66 15.12 -2.02
CA SER A 48 2.11 15.16 -0.66
C SER A 48 1.29 13.90 -0.38
N ILE A 49 1.50 13.30 0.80
CA ILE A 49 0.76 12.11 1.25
C ILE A 49 0.10 12.42 2.58
N ASP A 50 -1.19 12.11 2.67
CA ASP A 50 -1.99 12.22 3.88
C ASP A 50 -2.41 10.84 4.39
N GLY A 51 -2.17 10.59 5.67
CA GLY A 51 -2.76 9.46 6.38
C GLY A 51 -4.12 9.86 6.93
N VAL A 52 -5.16 9.09 6.61
CA VAL A 52 -6.51 9.31 7.12
C VAL A 52 -6.81 8.27 8.21
N ARG A 53 -7.08 8.73 9.43
CA ARG A 53 -7.46 7.87 10.56
C ARG A 53 -8.90 7.38 10.43
N PRO A 54 -9.30 6.32 11.15
CA PRO A 54 -10.68 5.83 11.16
C PRO A 54 -11.71 6.87 11.62
N ASP A 55 -11.32 7.86 12.43
CA ASP A 55 -12.17 8.97 12.88
C ASP A 55 -12.25 10.14 11.88
N GLY A 56 -11.59 10.03 10.73
CA GLY A 56 -11.51 11.06 9.70
C GLY A 56 -10.41 12.10 9.92
N THR A 57 -9.64 12.02 11.01
CA THR A 57 -8.50 12.91 11.24
C THR A 57 -7.44 12.70 10.16
N VAL A 58 -7.00 13.80 9.54
CA VAL A 58 -5.93 13.80 8.54
C VAL A 58 -4.59 14.12 9.21
N VAL A 59 -3.59 13.27 8.98
CA VAL A 59 -2.23 13.45 9.46
C VAL A 59 -1.29 13.53 8.25
N PRO A 60 -0.51 14.61 8.10
CA PRO A 60 0.48 14.69 7.04
C PRO A 60 1.54 13.61 7.22
N VAL A 61 1.83 12.86 6.16
CA VAL A 61 2.88 11.84 6.14
C VAL A 61 4.06 12.34 5.31
N PHE A 62 3.79 12.84 4.10
CA PHE A 62 4.77 13.52 3.24
C PHE A 62 4.30 14.92 2.87
N ARG A 63 5.26 15.84 2.73
CA ARG A 63 5.12 17.15 2.07
C ARG A 63 6.35 17.39 1.22
N ASP A 64 6.17 17.94 0.02
CA ASP A 64 7.25 18.24 -0.93
C ASP A 64 8.21 17.05 -1.13
N GLY A 65 7.65 15.87 -1.36
CA GLY A 65 8.41 14.66 -1.67
C GLY A 65 9.20 14.04 -0.51
N THR A 66 9.07 14.58 0.72
CA THR A 66 9.79 14.11 1.91
C THR A 66 8.87 14.00 3.13
N TRP A 67 9.37 13.40 4.21
CA TRP A 67 8.66 13.28 5.49
C TRP A 67 8.28 14.66 6.05
N ALA A 68 7.01 14.79 6.45
CA ALA A 68 6.45 16.00 7.05
C ALA A 68 6.89 16.25 8.50
#